data_AF-J9UX02-F1
#
_entry.id   AF-J9UX02-F1
#
_cell.length_a   1.000
_cell.length_b   1.000
_cell.length_c   1.000
_cell.angle_alpha   90.00
_cell.angle_beta   90.00
_cell.angle_gamma   90.00
#
_symmetry.space_group_name_H-M   'P 1'
#
loop_
_entity.id
_entity.type
_entity.pdbx_description
1 polymer ?
#
loop_
_entity_poly.entity_id
_entity_poly.type
_entity_poly.pdbx_seq_one_letter_code
_entity_poly.pdbx_strand_id
1 'polypeptide(L)'
;MSLINNELVIVRGAGDLATGVVYSLYKAHFKVIILETQHPSAIRRKVALSEAVYDGKTKVEDIEAVLVKNYEEALNIIANKDYKEIPILIDPNCEILNHIKPTFLIDAIIAKKNLGTNKSMAKYTIALGPGFTAGKDCDIVIETMRGHNLGRIYLEGEAIPNTGIPGNIGGKEAERVIHASSDGIIENIKNIGDFVKEKEIIAYINNDNKK
;
A
#
# COMPACT_ATOMS: atom_id res chain seq x y z
N MET A 1 -28.78 -10.42 -0.42
CA MET A 1 -27.69 -9.51 -0.01
C MET A 1 -26.64 -10.26 0.83
N SER A 2 -25.99 -11.30 0.28
CA SER A 2 -24.84 -11.97 0.94
C SER A 2 -24.18 -12.96 -0.03
N LEU A 3 -23.40 -12.47 -0.98
CA LEU A 3 -22.50 -13.32 -1.79
C LEU A 3 -21.03 -12.90 -1.67
N ILE A 4 -20.74 -11.72 -1.11
CA ILE A 4 -19.38 -11.14 -1.04
C ILE A 4 -18.81 -11.14 0.38
N ASN A 5 -19.67 -11.33 1.40
CA ASN A 5 -19.32 -10.86 2.74
C ASN A 5 -18.14 -11.61 3.39
N ASN A 6 -18.01 -12.93 3.25
CA ASN A 6 -16.96 -13.68 3.96
C ASN A 6 -15.55 -13.58 3.32
N GLU A 7 -15.46 -13.10 2.07
CA GLU A 7 -14.21 -13.12 1.29
C GLU A 7 -13.71 -11.70 0.96
N LEU A 8 -14.45 -10.66 1.32
CA LEU A 8 -14.08 -9.28 1.04
C LEU A 8 -12.98 -8.80 2.00
N VAL A 9 -11.88 -8.39 1.38
CA VAL A 9 -10.75 -7.73 2.03
C VAL A 9 -10.60 -6.32 1.47
N ILE A 10 -10.55 -5.35 2.37
CA ILE A 10 -10.13 -3.98 2.04
C ILE A 10 -8.67 -3.82 2.48
N VAL A 11 -7.80 -3.39 1.57
CA VAL A 11 -6.39 -3.11 1.87
C VAL A 11 -6.17 -1.60 1.78
N ARG A 12 -5.76 -0.97 2.88
CA ARG A 12 -5.35 0.43 2.90
C ARG A 12 -3.87 0.53 2.53
N GLY A 13 -3.56 1.38 1.55
CA GLY A 13 -2.23 1.52 0.98
C GLY A 13 -1.99 0.52 -0.15
N ALA A 14 -1.26 0.98 -1.16
CA ALA A 14 -0.96 0.25 -2.39
C ALA A 14 0.56 0.20 -2.68
N GLY A 15 1.38 0.40 -1.65
CA GLY A 15 2.84 0.29 -1.72
C GLY A 15 3.32 -1.13 -2.03
N ASP A 16 4.63 -1.36 -1.94
CA ASP A 16 5.25 -2.64 -2.30
C ASP A 16 4.88 -3.79 -1.35
N LEU A 17 4.84 -3.53 -0.03
CA LEU A 17 4.37 -4.54 0.94
C LEU A 17 2.89 -4.84 0.76
N ALA A 18 2.07 -3.81 0.55
CA ALA A 18 0.65 -3.97 0.25
C ALA A 18 0.44 -4.79 -1.03
N THR A 19 1.26 -4.57 -2.06
CA THR A 19 1.23 -5.33 -3.31
C THR A 19 1.48 -6.82 -3.07
N GLY A 20 2.45 -7.18 -2.23
CA GLY A 20 2.67 -8.58 -1.84
C GLY A 20 1.48 -9.20 -1.10
N VAL A 21 0.86 -8.45 -0.19
CA VAL A 21 -0.35 -8.88 0.54
C VAL A 21 -1.52 -9.11 -0.43
N VAL A 22 -1.79 -8.13 -1.29
CA VAL A 22 -2.82 -8.21 -2.33
C VAL A 22 -2.57 -9.39 -3.25
N TYR A 23 -1.32 -9.62 -3.67
CA TYR A 23 -0.95 -10.77 -4.49
C TYR A 23 -1.33 -12.09 -3.80
N SER A 24 -0.91 -12.30 -2.56
CA SER A 24 -1.23 -13.53 -1.81
C SER A 24 -2.74 -13.73 -1.63
N LEU A 25 -3.48 -12.67 -1.30
CA LEU A 25 -4.94 -12.73 -1.13
C LEU A 25 -5.66 -13.04 -2.44
N TYR A 26 -5.27 -12.36 -3.52
CA TYR A 26 -5.83 -12.58 -4.86
C TYR A 26 -5.60 -14.03 -5.33
N LYS A 27 -4.38 -14.57 -5.15
CA LYS A 27 -4.09 -15.98 -5.45
C LYS A 27 -4.86 -16.97 -4.58
N ALA A 28 -5.22 -16.58 -3.38
CA ALA A 28 -6.10 -17.34 -2.49
C ALA A 28 -7.60 -17.13 -2.80
N HIS A 29 -7.94 -16.43 -3.89
CA HIS A 29 -9.31 -16.16 -4.36
C HIS A 29 -10.15 -15.26 -3.46
N PHE A 30 -9.53 -14.51 -2.54
CA PHE A 30 -10.22 -13.44 -1.83
C PHE A 30 -10.66 -12.34 -2.81
N LYS A 31 -11.68 -11.58 -2.43
CA LYS A 31 -12.12 -10.39 -3.17
C LYS A 31 -11.45 -9.17 -2.56
N VAL A 32 -10.61 -8.49 -3.32
CA VAL A 32 -9.76 -7.40 -2.79
C VAL A 32 -10.16 -6.07 -3.39
N ILE A 33 -10.34 -5.05 -2.54
CA ILE A 33 -10.42 -3.65 -2.93
C ILE A 33 -9.27 -2.91 -2.24
N ILE A 34 -8.53 -2.11 -2.99
CA ILE A 34 -7.43 -1.30 -2.47
C ILE A 34 -7.91 0.14 -2.28
N LEU A 35 -7.56 0.75 -1.15
CA LEU A 35 -7.78 2.17 -0.88
C LEU A 35 -6.45 2.88 -0.82
N GLU A 36 -6.36 4.03 -1.49
CA GLU A 36 -5.13 4.80 -1.58
C GLU A 36 -5.41 6.30 -1.58
N THR A 37 -4.37 7.09 -1.32
CA THR A 37 -4.36 8.55 -1.39
C THR A 37 -4.28 9.04 -2.84
N GLN A 38 -4.64 10.31 -3.09
CA GLN A 38 -4.54 10.94 -4.41
C GLN A 38 -3.10 11.04 -4.94
N HIS A 39 -2.12 11.09 -4.03
CA HIS A 39 -0.69 11.22 -4.32
C HIS A 39 0.11 10.17 -3.55
N PRO A 40 0.09 8.90 -3.98
CA PRO A 40 0.83 7.84 -3.31
C PRO A 40 2.33 8.11 -3.29
N SER A 41 2.99 7.71 -2.20
CA SER A 41 4.41 7.98 -1.92
C SER A 41 5.31 6.73 -1.98
N ALA A 42 4.92 5.72 -2.77
CA ALA A 42 5.66 4.47 -2.86
C ALA A 42 7.11 4.69 -3.34
N ILE A 43 8.08 4.23 -2.55
CA ILE A 43 9.50 4.33 -2.91
C ILE A 43 9.84 3.34 -4.03
N ARG A 44 9.35 2.10 -3.92
CA ARG A 44 9.60 1.02 -4.90
C ARG A 44 8.49 0.98 -5.96
N ARG A 45 8.42 2.04 -6.78
CA ARG A 45 7.34 2.27 -7.75
C ARG A 45 7.06 1.10 -8.70
N LYS A 46 8.10 0.48 -9.28
CA LYS A 46 7.94 -0.65 -10.24
C LYS A 46 7.27 -1.90 -9.68
N VAL A 47 7.12 -2.01 -8.36
CA VAL A 47 6.49 -3.16 -7.68
C VAL A 47 5.34 -2.72 -6.77
N ALA A 48 4.81 -1.52 -6.98
CA ALA A 48 3.71 -0.96 -6.20
C ALA A 48 2.46 -0.80 -7.07
N LEU A 49 1.34 -1.37 -6.62
CA LEU A 49 0.04 -1.18 -7.28
C LEU A 49 -0.47 0.26 -7.21
N SER A 50 0.11 1.09 -6.33
CA SER A 50 -0.20 2.52 -6.22
C SER A 50 0.03 3.30 -7.51
N GLU A 51 0.86 2.81 -8.43
CA GLU A 51 1.09 3.43 -9.74
C GLU A 51 -0.19 3.54 -10.57
N ALA A 52 -1.18 2.67 -10.35
CA ALA A 52 -2.49 2.79 -10.99
C ALA A 52 -3.21 4.11 -10.65
N VAL A 53 -2.91 4.76 -9.52
CA VAL A 53 -3.46 6.08 -9.20
C VAL A 53 -2.96 7.15 -10.17
N TYR A 54 -1.72 7.02 -10.66
CA TYR A 54 -1.14 7.96 -11.61
C TYR A 54 -1.48 7.60 -13.06
N ASP A 55 -1.38 6.31 -13.41
CA ASP A 55 -1.45 5.83 -14.79
C ASP A 55 -2.83 5.26 -15.17
N GLY A 56 -3.78 5.26 -14.24
CA GLY A 56 -5.12 4.66 -14.38
C GLY A 56 -5.14 3.14 -14.22
N LYS A 57 -4.01 2.46 -14.50
CA LYS A 57 -3.81 1.04 -14.25
C LYS A 57 -2.34 0.71 -14.10
N THR A 58 -2.03 -0.40 -13.43
CA THR A 58 -0.66 -0.92 -13.34
C THR A 58 -0.67 -2.43 -13.20
N LYS A 59 0.43 -3.06 -13.59
CA LYS A 59 0.61 -4.51 -13.52
C LYS A 59 1.90 -4.83 -12.77
N VAL A 60 1.80 -5.72 -11.78
CA VAL A 60 2.94 -6.28 -11.07
C VAL A 60 2.83 -7.79 -11.16
N GLU A 61 3.87 -8.43 -11.69
CA GLU A 61 3.83 -9.86 -12.05
C GLU A 61 2.62 -10.17 -12.96
N ASP A 62 1.69 -10.99 -12.49
CA ASP A 62 0.49 -11.41 -13.20
C ASP A 62 -0.82 -10.87 -12.58
N ILE A 63 -0.74 -9.86 -11.71
CA ILE A 63 -1.90 -9.12 -11.20
C ILE A 63 -1.95 -7.71 -11.78
N GLU A 64 -3.15 -7.26 -12.15
CA GLU A 64 -3.42 -5.92 -12.68
C GLU A 64 -4.32 -5.16 -11.71
N ALA A 65 -3.93 -3.94 -11.32
CA ALA A 65 -4.75 -3.03 -10.56
C ALA A 65 -5.27 -1.90 -11.46
N VAL A 66 -6.52 -1.50 -11.25
CA VAL A 66 -7.23 -0.50 -12.06
C VAL A 66 -7.87 0.56 -11.17
N LEU A 67 -7.60 1.83 -11.48
CA LEU A 67 -8.19 2.96 -10.78
C LEU A 67 -9.67 3.06 -11.16
N VAL A 68 -10.53 2.91 -10.17
CA VAL A 68 -11.98 3.04 -10.32
C VAL A 68 -12.46 4.41 -9.88
N LYS A 69 -13.62 4.84 -10.38
CA LYS A 69 -14.18 6.16 -10.08
C LYS A 69 -14.95 6.20 -8.77
N ASN A 70 -15.54 5.07 -8.38
CA ASN A 70 -16.40 4.97 -7.20
C ASN A 70 -16.47 3.53 -6.67
N TYR A 71 -17.11 3.35 -5.52
CA TYR A 71 -17.20 2.05 -4.87
C TYR A 71 -18.12 1.09 -5.64
N GLU A 72 -19.13 1.57 -6.36
CA GLU A 72 -20.01 0.74 -7.18
C GLU A 72 -19.23 0.04 -8.29
N GLU A 73 -18.32 0.73 -8.96
CA GLU A 73 -17.42 0.17 -9.95
C GLU A 73 -16.49 -0.89 -9.35
N ALA A 74 -15.90 -0.61 -8.18
CA ALA A 74 -15.11 -1.60 -7.45
C ALA A 74 -15.91 -2.88 -7.15
N LEU A 75 -17.14 -2.72 -6.64
CA LEU A 75 -18.03 -3.84 -6.32
C LEU A 75 -18.41 -4.64 -7.57
N ASN A 76 -18.68 -3.98 -8.70
CA ASN A 76 -19.00 -4.65 -9.96
C ASN A 76 -17.83 -5.50 -10.45
N ILE A 77 -16.58 -5.00 -10.34
CA ILE A 77 -15.38 -5.76 -10.70
C ILE A 77 -15.28 -7.01 -9.83
N ILE A 78 -15.29 -6.89 -8.50
CA ILE A 78 -15.07 -8.03 -7.62
C ILE A 78 -16.24 -9.02 -7.59
N ALA A 79 -17.46 -8.58 -7.93
CA ALA A 79 -18.64 -9.44 -8.05
C ALA A 79 -18.54 -10.41 -9.23
N ASN A 80 -17.69 -10.12 -10.23
CA ASN A 80 -17.41 -11.07 -11.30
C ASN A 80 -16.70 -12.32 -10.74
N LYS A 81 -17.18 -13.51 -11.12
CA LYS A 81 -16.57 -14.78 -10.70
C LYS A 81 -15.13 -14.89 -11.20
N ASP A 82 -14.88 -14.41 -12.41
CA ASP A 82 -13.59 -14.45 -13.08
C ASP A 82 -12.91 -13.07 -13.07
N TYR A 83 -13.11 -12.27 -12.01
CA TYR A 83 -12.49 -10.95 -11.92
C TYR A 83 -10.97 -11.05 -12.06
N LYS A 84 -10.39 -10.22 -12.95
CA LYS A 84 -8.96 -10.25 -13.29
C LYS A 84 -8.21 -9.00 -12.86
N GLU A 85 -8.96 -7.99 -12.48
CA GLU A 85 -8.48 -6.66 -12.16
C GLU A 85 -8.79 -6.36 -10.70
N ILE A 86 -7.84 -5.75 -10.00
CA ILE A 86 -7.96 -5.40 -8.60
C ILE A 86 -8.31 -3.92 -8.53
N PRO A 87 -9.53 -3.55 -8.11
CA PRO A 87 -9.92 -2.15 -8.08
C PRO A 87 -9.12 -1.39 -7.01
N ILE A 88 -8.60 -0.24 -7.39
CA ILE A 88 -8.03 0.76 -6.47
C ILE A 88 -8.92 2.01 -6.47
N LEU A 89 -9.29 2.48 -5.29
CA LEU A 89 -10.08 3.68 -5.09
C LEU A 89 -9.25 4.74 -4.37
N ILE A 90 -9.35 5.99 -4.82
CA ILE A 90 -8.80 7.13 -4.08
C ILE A 90 -9.76 7.42 -2.92
N ASP A 91 -9.43 6.88 -1.74
CA ASP A 91 -10.24 6.97 -0.52
C ASP A 91 -9.32 6.91 0.72
N PRO A 92 -8.61 8.01 1.03
CA PRO A 92 -7.66 8.03 2.14
C PRO A 92 -8.31 7.84 3.52
N ASN A 93 -9.59 8.17 3.63
CA ASN A 93 -10.37 8.19 4.88
C ASN A 93 -11.22 6.92 5.09
N CYS A 94 -11.20 5.99 4.13
CA CYS A 94 -12.02 4.77 4.15
C CYS A 94 -13.53 5.06 4.19
N GLU A 95 -13.97 6.09 3.48
CA GLU A 95 -15.39 6.46 3.36
C GLU A 95 -16.23 5.34 2.73
N ILE A 96 -15.62 4.46 1.93
CA ILE A 96 -16.24 3.25 1.41
C ILE A 96 -16.89 2.39 2.50
N LEU A 97 -16.38 2.43 3.73
CA LEU A 97 -16.91 1.65 4.87
C LEU A 97 -18.31 2.10 5.32
N ASN A 98 -18.75 3.29 4.92
CA ASN A 98 -20.14 3.73 5.11
C ASN A 98 -21.13 2.95 4.24
N HIS A 99 -20.64 2.35 3.15
CA HIS A 99 -21.45 1.65 2.15
C HIS A 99 -21.30 0.12 2.24
N ILE A 100 -20.11 -0.37 2.61
CA ILE A 100 -19.81 -1.81 2.66
C ILE A 100 -19.11 -2.19 3.97
N LYS A 101 -19.35 -3.42 4.43
CA LYS A 101 -18.70 -3.96 5.63
C LYS A 101 -17.82 -5.14 5.23
N PRO A 102 -16.49 -4.98 5.16
CA PRO A 102 -15.59 -6.06 4.80
C PRO A 102 -15.43 -7.06 5.96
N THR A 103 -15.07 -8.31 5.63
CA THR A 103 -14.65 -9.26 6.67
C THR A 103 -13.29 -8.87 7.20
N PHE A 104 -12.37 -8.49 6.33
CA PHE A 104 -11.02 -8.08 6.71
C PHE A 104 -10.73 -6.66 6.24
N LEU A 105 -10.13 -5.85 7.11
CA LEU A 105 -9.44 -4.63 6.72
C LEU A 105 -7.97 -4.75 7.11
N ILE A 106 -7.09 -4.55 6.14
CA ILE A 106 -5.65 -4.62 6.32
C ILE A 106 -5.06 -3.22 6.13
N ASP A 107 -4.48 -2.65 7.17
CA ASP A 107 -3.68 -1.43 7.07
C ASP A 107 -2.25 -1.78 6.65
N ALA A 108 -1.94 -1.51 5.39
CA ALA A 108 -0.64 -1.70 4.77
C ALA A 108 0.01 -0.37 4.36
N ILE A 109 -0.40 0.75 4.98
CA ILE A 109 0.16 2.09 4.70
C ILE A 109 1.60 2.20 5.23
N ILE A 110 1.90 1.51 6.34
CA ILE A 110 3.21 1.55 7.02
C ILE A 110 3.61 2.98 7.42
N ALA A 111 2.64 3.76 7.90
CA ALA A 111 2.87 5.14 8.35
C ALA A 111 3.70 5.26 9.64
N LYS A 112 3.98 4.12 10.32
CA LYS A 112 4.67 4.03 11.62
C LYS A 112 3.94 4.74 12.77
N LYS A 113 2.68 5.10 12.52
CA LYS A 113 1.72 5.67 13.46
C LYS A 113 0.32 5.33 12.95
N ASN A 114 -0.64 5.20 13.87
CA ASN A 114 -2.03 4.96 13.49
C ASN A 114 -2.64 6.21 12.81
N LEU A 115 -3.12 6.06 11.58
CA LEU A 115 -3.81 7.10 10.79
C LEU A 115 -5.34 6.90 10.77
N GLY A 116 -5.90 6.33 11.84
CA GLY A 116 -7.34 6.13 12.01
C GLY A 116 -7.83 4.69 11.84
N THR A 117 -6.93 3.72 11.62
CA THR A 117 -7.32 2.30 11.67
C THR A 117 -7.79 1.95 13.08
N ASN A 118 -8.97 1.34 13.18
CA ASN A 118 -9.52 0.90 14.44
C ASN A 118 -10.34 -0.39 14.26
N LYS A 119 -10.52 -1.14 15.35
CA LYS A 119 -11.22 -2.45 15.37
C LYS A 119 -12.65 -2.46 14.82
N SER A 120 -13.33 -1.33 14.73
CA SER A 120 -14.72 -1.27 14.26
C SER A 120 -14.85 -1.22 12.73
N MET A 121 -13.74 -1.04 12.00
CA MET A 121 -13.75 -0.84 10.55
C MET A 121 -14.05 -2.10 9.74
N ALA A 122 -13.92 -3.29 10.34
CA ALA A 122 -14.19 -4.58 9.72
C ALA A 122 -14.54 -5.62 10.79
N LYS A 123 -14.92 -6.84 10.38
CA LYS A 123 -15.03 -7.96 11.32
C LYS A 123 -13.68 -8.31 11.96
N TYR A 124 -12.60 -8.21 11.18
CA TYR A 124 -11.23 -8.38 11.63
C TYR A 124 -10.34 -7.30 11.02
N THR A 125 -9.56 -6.65 11.86
CA THR A 125 -8.65 -5.57 11.49
C THR A 125 -7.21 -5.99 11.73
N ILE A 126 -6.39 -5.87 10.68
CA ILE A 126 -5.00 -6.31 10.66
C ILE A 126 -4.16 -5.09 10.31
N ALA A 127 -3.09 -4.84 11.06
CA ALA A 127 -2.15 -3.76 10.75
C ALA A 127 -0.75 -4.32 10.52
N LEU A 128 -0.06 -3.76 9.54
CA LEU A 128 1.30 -4.17 9.20
C LEU A 128 2.31 -3.20 9.83
N GLY A 129 3.25 -3.74 10.61
CA GLY A 129 4.37 -3.00 11.17
C GLY A 129 4.01 -2.12 12.38
N PRO A 130 4.92 -1.22 12.77
CA PRO A 130 4.79 -0.42 13.98
C PRO A 130 3.73 0.69 13.87
N GLY A 131 3.32 1.21 15.03
CA GLY A 131 2.36 2.30 15.14
C GLY A 131 0.94 1.88 15.54
N PHE A 132 0.76 0.59 15.85
CA PHE A 132 -0.49 -0.02 16.29
C PHE A 132 -0.25 -0.98 17.44
N THR A 133 -1.22 -1.07 18.36
CA THR A 133 -1.26 -2.08 19.43
C THR A 133 -2.37 -3.11 19.15
N ALA A 134 -2.00 -4.36 18.94
CA ALA A 134 -2.93 -5.49 18.83
C ALA A 134 -3.75 -5.67 20.10
N GLY A 135 -5.04 -5.95 19.94
CA GLY A 135 -6.03 -6.02 21.02
C GLY A 135 -6.69 -4.67 21.33
N LYS A 136 -6.01 -3.55 21.05
CA LYS A 136 -6.48 -2.18 21.31
C LYS A 136 -6.88 -1.43 20.04
N ASP A 137 -5.92 -1.19 19.14
CA ASP A 137 -6.14 -0.44 17.90
C ASP A 137 -6.69 -1.33 16.79
N CYS A 138 -6.14 -2.54 16.67
CA CYS A 138 -6.57 -3.56 15.71
C CYS A 138 -6.62 -4.94 16.37
N ASP A 139 -7.15 -5.95 15.67
CA ASP A 139 -7.20 -7.32 16.18
C ASP A 139 -5.84 -8.02 16.06
N ILE A 140 -5.09 -7.71 15.00
CA ILE A 140 -3.80 -8.34 14.71
C ILE A 140 -2.78 -7.29 14.27
N VAL A 141 -1.55 -7.40 14.76
CA VAL A 141 -0.38 -6.71 14.20
C VAL A 141 0.57 -7.73 13.60
N ILE A 142 1.10 -7.47 12.40
CA ILE A 142 2.09 -8.32 11.73
C ILE A 142 3.44 -7.61 11.69
N GLU A 143 4.50 -8.31 12.12
CA GLU A 143 5.88 -7.79 12.07
C GLU A 143 6.36 -7.55 10.63
N THR A 144 6.94 -6.39 10.37
CA THR A 144 7.51 -6.01 9.06
C THR A 144 9.00 -5.70 9.11
N MET A 145 9.60 -5.66 10.30
CA MET A 145 11.04 -5.53 10.47
C MET A 145 11.75 -6.78 9.93
N ARG A 146 12.78 -6.57 9.11
CA ARG A 146 13.62 -7.65 8.59
C ARG A 146 14.34 -8.34 9.75
N GLY A 147 14.36 -9.67 9.72
CA GLY A 147 15.01 -10.49 10.74
C GLY A 147 14.17 -11.70 11.09
N HIS A 148 14.52 -12.35 12.20
CA HIS A 148 13.91 -13.62 12.62
C HIS A 148 12.40 -13.53 12.90
N ASN A 149 11.89 -12.34 13.24
CA ASN A 149 10.48 -12.14 13.54
C ASN A 149 9.66 -11.66 12.33
N LEU A 150 10.24 -11.48 11.14
CA LEU A 150 9.49 -10.99 9.98
C LEU A 150 8.27 -11.86 9.69
N GLY A 151 7.08 -11.24 9.59
CA GLY A 151 5.81 -11.93 9.38
C GLY A 151 5.19 -12.53 10.64
N ARG A 152 5.81 -12.36 11.82
CA ARG A 152 5.24 -12.80 13.10
C ARG A 152 3.91 -12.11 13.36
N ILE A 153 2.95 -12.90 13.83
CA ILE A 153 1.60 -12.46 14.17
C ILE A 153 1.56 -12.15 15.67
N TYR A 154 1.13 -10.94 16.00
CA TYR A 154 0.85 -10.51 17.37
C TYR A 154 -0.66 -10.32 17.54
N LEU A 155 -1.23 -11.07 18.50
CA LEU A 155 -2.62 -10.90 18.94
C LEU A 155 -2.75 -9.91 20.10
N GLU A 156 -1.64 -9.66 20.79
CA GLU A 156 -1.47 -8.66 21.83
C GLU A 156 -0.09 -8.01 21.68
N GLY A 157 0.00 -6.70 21.95
CA GLY A 157 1.25 -5.94 21.85
C GLY A 157 1.50 -5.28 20.49
N GLU A 158 2.75 -4.93 20.20
CA GLU A 158 3.14 -4.11 19.05
C GLU A 158 4.27 -4.76 18.25
N ALA A 159 4.39 -4.42 16.96
CA ALA A 159 5.58 -4.73 16.17
C ALA A 159 6.79 -3.89 16.62
N ILE A 160 7.99 -4.30 16.21
CA ILE A 160 9.22 -3.59 16.54
C ILE A 160 9.13 -2.12 16.07
N PRO A 161 9.40 -1.13 16.95
CA PRO A 161 9.35 0.29 16.60
C PRO A 161 10.28 0.63 15.43
N ASN A 162 9.90 1.66 14.67
CA ASN A 162 10.74 2.17 13.58
C ASN A 162 12.10 2.63 14.12
N THR A 163 13.19 1.99 13.67
CA THR A 163 14.56 2.31 14.11
C THR A 163 15.08 3.62 13.51
N GLY A 164 14.49 4.09 12.41
CA GLY A 164 14.95 5.29 11.70
C GLY A 164 16.24 5.11 10.89
N ILE A 165 16.86 3.93 10.96
CA ILE A 165 18.13 3.63 10.28
C ILE A 165 17.83 2.88 8.97
N PRO A 166 18.21 3.41 7.79
CA PRO A 166 18.10 2.68 6.54
C PRO A 166 18.90 1.37 6.59
N GLY A 167 18.34 0.29 6.07
CA GLY A 167 19.07 -0.97 5.97
C GLY A 167 20.35 -0.82 5.13
N ASN A 168 21.45 -1.39 5.61
CA ASN A 168 22.73 -1.43 4.92
C ASN A 168 22.63 -2.30 3.65
N ILE A 169 23.05 -1.75 2.50
CA ILE A 169 23.14 -2.48 1.24
C ILE A 169 24.56 -2.31 0.71
N GLY A 170 25.32 -3.42 0.66
CA GLY A 170 26.69 -3.41 0.10
C GLY A 170 27.66 -2.46 0.83
N GLY A 171 27.47 -2.21 2.13
CA GLY A 171 28.30 -1.32 2.93
C GLY A 171 27.90 0.16 2.86
N LYS A 172 26.85 0.52 2.10
CA LYS A 172 26.36 1.90 1.96
C LYS A 172 24.97 2.08 2.57
N GLU A 173 24.82 3.16 3.32
CA GLU A 173 23.58 3.53 4.01
C GLU A 173 23.00 4.82 3.44
N ALA A 174 23.29 5.99 4.03
CA ALA A 174 22.71 7.27 3.64
C ALA A 174 23.11 7.73 2.22
N GLU A 175 24.30 7.35 1.74
CA GLU A 175 24.83 7.74 0.43
C GLU A 175 23.95 7.31 -0.75
N ARG A 176 23.05 6.34 -0.56
CA ARG A 176 22.15 5.84 -1.60
C ARG A 176 20.83 6.61 -1.69
N VAL A 177 20.66 7.65 -0.87
CA VAL A 177 19.42 8.44 -0.78
C VAL A 177 19.70 9.87 -1.23
N ILE A 178 18.94 10.31 -2.23
CA ILE A 178 18.92 11.70 -2.66
C ILE A 178 17.63 12.31 -2.16
N HIS A 179 17.74 13.43 -1.43
CA HIS A 179 16.61 14.19 -0.97
C HIS A 179 16.30 15.33 -1.96
N ALA A 180 15.01 15.62 -2.13
CA ALA A 180 14.57 16.75 -2.94
C ALA A 180 15.16 18.06 -2.39
N SER A 181 15.66 18.91 -3.29
CA SER A 181 16.20 20.23 -2.94
C SER A 181 15.12 21.29 -2.72
N SER A 182 13.90 21.03 -3.20
CA SER A 182 12.73 21.91 -3.11
C SER A 182 11.43 21.11 -3.26
N ASP A 183 10.31 21.74 -2.92
CA ASP A 183 8.98 21.22 -3.28
C ASP A 183 8.75 21.34 -4.79
N GLY A 184 7.98 20.42 -5.37
CA GLY A 184 7.58 20.46 -6.79
C GLY A 184 7.27 19.09 -7.37
N ILE A 185 7.04 19.05 -8.69
CA ILE A 185 6.78 17.82 -9.44
C ILE A 185 8.11 17.30 -9.98
N ILE A 186 8.42 16.03 -9.70
CA ILE A 186 9.62 15.41 -10.23
C ILE A 186 9.46 15.06 -11.72
N GLU A 187 10.41 15.51 -12.53
CA GLU A 187 10.55 15.16 -13.93
C GLU A 187 11.78 14.28 -14.10
N ASN A 188 11.57 12.98 -14.30
CA ASN A 188 12.65 12.01 -14.37
C ASN A 188 13.40 12.12 -15.71
N ILE A 189 14.74 12.16 -15.65
CA ILE A 189 15.62 12.01 -16.81
C ILE A 189 16.03 10.55 -16.97
N LYS A 190 16.20 9.84 -15.85
CA LYS A 190 16.59 8.43 -15.78
C LYS A 190 15.44 7.55 -15.32
N ASN A 191 15.43 6.31 -15.80
CA ASN A 191 14.47 5.29 -15.38
C ASN A 191 15.02 4.48 -14.20
N ILE A 192 14.11 3.91 -13.40
CA ILE A 192 14.47 2.95 -12.35
C ILE A 192 15.19 1.75 -13.00
N GLY A 193 16.45 1.53 -12.63
CA GLY A 193 17.31 0.45 -13.15
C GLY A 193 18.44 0.95 -14.05
N ASP A 194 18.44 2.23 -14.45
CA ASP A 194 19.53 2.81 -15.23
C ASP A 194 20.82 2.91 -14.38
N PHE A 195 21.97 2.66 -15.01
CA PHE A 195 23.26 3.00 -14.42
C PHE A 195 23.49 4.50 -14.48
N VAL A 196 24.04 5.06 -13.40
CA VAL A 196 24.36 6.48 -13.27
C VAL A 196 25.76 6.67 -12.69
N LYS A 197 26.38 7.81 -13.01
CA LYS A 197 27.65 8.24 -12.41
C LYS A 197 27.40 9.14 -11.21
N GLU A 198 28.40 9.24 -10.33
CA GLU A 198 28.35 10.21 -9.23
C GLU A 198 28.16 11.62 -9.79
N LYS A 199 27.25 12.41 -9.18
CA LYS A 199 26.86 13.77 -9.58
C LYS A 199 26.15 13.88 -10.94
N GLU A 200 25.79 12.77 -11.57
CA GLU A 200 24.92 12.80 -12.75
C GLU A 200 23.52 13.29 -12.37
N ILE A 201 22.95 14.18 -13.17
CA ILE A 201 21.58 14.66 -12.98
C ILE A 201 20.62 13.54 -13.40
N ILE A 202 19.77 13.10 -12.47
CA ILE A 202 18.81 12.00 -12.69
C ILE A 202 17.36 12.46 -12.85
N ALA A 203 17.04 13.66 -12.35
CA ALA A 203 15.71 14.26 -12.41
C ALA A 203 15.79 15.77 -12.20
N TYR A 204 14.77 16.49 -12.64
CA TYR A 204 14.51 17.88 -12.28
C TYR A 204 13.29 17.97 -11.35
N ILE A 205 13.19 19.07 -10.61
CA ILE A 205 12.00 19.42 -9.84
C ILE A 205 11.40 20.65 -10.50
N ASN A 206 10.18 20.50 -11.03
CA ASN A 206 9.42 21.57 -11.64
C ASN A 206 8.49 22.21 -10.60
N ASN A 207 8.61 23.52 -10.41
CA ASN A 207 7.84 24.29 -9.44
C ASN A 207 6.56 24.90 -10.06
N ASP A 208 6.38 24.78 -11.37
CA ASP A 208 5.17 25.24 -12.04
C ASP A 208 4.04 24.23 -11.78
N ASN A 209 3.15 24.56 -10.84
CA ASN A 209 1.95 23.80 -10.46
C ASN A 209 0.87 23.71 -11.57
N LYS A 210 1.25 23.63 -12.84
CA LYS A 210 0.32 23.42 -13.96
C LYS A 210 0.38 21.96 -14.42
N LYS A 211 -0.55 21.15 -13.90
CA LYS A 211 -1.07 19.97 -14.59
C LYS A 211 -2.45 20.30 -15.14
#